data_AF-A4I0E3-F1
#
_entry.id   AF-A4I0E3-F1
#
_cell.length_a   1.000
_cell.length_b   1.000
_cell.length_c   1.000
_cell.angle_alpha   90.00
_cell.angle_beta   90.00
_cell.angle_gamma   90.00
#
_symmetry.space_group_name_H-M   'P 1'
#
loop_
_entity.id
_entity.type
_entity.pdbx_description
1 polymer ?
#
loop_
_entity_poly.entity_id
_entity_poly.type
_entity_poly.pdbx_seq_one_letter_code
_entity_poly.pdbx_strand_id
1 'polypeptide(L)'
;MFCSSVPLRSRIPDIGHQTTATLKWATYTFWYLLDPILRRHHRYYRRKVQLDRFLERNSIVANSMIGVILGVTVYFSVVCGVLLPPAVGAKERTMKENAREVLNLMECDTSKELPAYQLMRVKREIIGKLHAVADEAEVRRQREEAAKLSELLKSLC
;
A
#
# COMPACT_ATOMS: atom_id res chain seq x y z
N MET A 1 -1.54 10.65 38.61
CA MET A 1 -1.20 9.48 37.76
C MET A 1 -1.56 8.22 38.53
N PHE A 2 -2.73 7.63 38.28
CA PHE A 2 -3.14 6.40 38.95
C PHE A 2 -2.38 5.22 38.36
N CYS A 3 -1.33 4.78 39.05
CA CYS A 3 -0.68 3.51 38.78
C CYS A 3 -1.66 2.40 39.21
N SER A 4 -2.39 1.86 38.23
CA SER A 4 -3.14 0.62 38.38
C SER A 4 -2.17 -0.53 38.60
N SER A 5 -1.79 -0.75 39.86
CA SER A 5 -1.18 -2.01 40.31
C SER A 5 -2.27 -3.06 40.31
N VAL A 6 -2.54 -3.66 39.14
CA VAL A 6 -3.33 -4.88 39.07
C VAL A 6 -2.60 -5.91 39.93
N PRO A 7 -3.21 -6.43 41.02
CA PRO A 7 -2.57 -7.47 41.79
C PRO A 7 -2.41 -8.66 40.84
N LEU A 8 -1.16 -9.07 40.62
CA LEU A 8 -0.80 -10.37 40.05
C LEU A 8 -1.36 -11.44 41.00
N ARG A 9 -2.67 -11.69 40.90
CA ARG A 9 -3.35 -12.79 41.56
C ARG A 9 -2.58 -14.04 41.15
N SER A 10 -2.00 -14.73 42.12
CA SER A 10 -1.27 -15.98 41.92
C SER A 10 -2.10 -16.85 40.98
N ARG A 11 -1.54 -17.17 39.82
CA ARG A 11 -2.23 -17.96 38.79
C ARG A 11 -2.35 -19.44 39.18
N ILE A 12 -1.84 -19.79 40.36
CA ILE A 12 -1.88 -21.11 40.96
C ILE A 12 -3.26 -21.19 41.63
N PRO A 13 -4.16 -22.11 41.21
CA PRO A 13 -5.40 -22.32 41.93
C PRO A 13 -5.06 -22.83 43.33
N ASP A 14 -5.36 -22.04 44.36
CA ASP A 14 -5.18 -22.42 45.78
C ASP A 14 -6.17 -23.51 46.24
N ILE A 15 -6.84 -24.16 45.30
CA ILE A 15 -7.91 -25.13 45.54
C ILE A 15 -7.50 -26.44 44.84
N GLY A 16 -6.88 -27.35 45.58
CA GLY A 16 -6.71 -28.74 45.17
C GLY A 16 -5.29 -29.29 45.30
N HIS A 17 -5.11 -30.12 46.33
CA HIS A 17 -3.95 -30.97 46.64
C HIS A 17 -2.72 -30.31 47.27
N GLN A 18 -2.54 -30.56 48.58
CA GLN A 18 -1.22 -30.66 49.19
C GLN A 18 -0.43 -31.74 48.45
N THR A 19 0.32 -31.35 47.43
CA THR A 19 1.22 -32.27 46.74
C THR A 19 2.55 -32.30 47.49
N THR A 20 3.01 -33.50 47.87
CA THR A 20 4.37 -33.78 48.39
C THR A 20 5.41 -33.72 47.26
N ALA A 21 5.20 -32.88 46.25
CA ALA A 21 6.11 -32.74 45.12
C ALA A 21 7.36 -31.97 45.58
N THR A 22 8.48 -32.69 45.66
CA THR A 22 9.80 -32.20 46.05
C THR A 22 10.36 -31.08 45.16
N LEU A 23 9.70 -30.73 44.05
CA LEU A 23 10.18 -29.77 43.07
C LEU A 23 9.21 -28.61 42.88
N LYS A 24 9.12 -27.71 43.88
CA LYS A 24 8.38 -26.42 43.80
C LYS A 24 8.74 -25.60 42.55
N TRP A 25 9.99 -25.74 42.08
CA TRP A 25 10.50 -25.15 40.83
C TRP A 25 9.69 -25.58 39.60
N ALA A 26 9.16 -26.80 39.58
CA ALA A 26 8.59 -27.41 38.38
C ALA A 26 7.17 -26.89 38.19
N THR A 27 6.43 -26.80 39.29
CA THR A 27 5.12 -26.14 39.34
C THR A 27 5.25 -24.66 38.97
N TYR A 28 6.28 -23.97 39.48
CA TYR A 28 6.52 -22.56 39.12
C TYR A 28 6.84 -22.39 37.64
N THR A 29 7.81 -23.13 37.09
CA THR A 29 8.18 -23.04 35.68
C THR A 29 7.03 -23.43 34.75
N PHE A 30 6.22 -24.42 35.12
CA PHE A 30 5.03 -24.79 34.36
C PHE A 30 4.04 -23.63 34.23
N TRP A 31 3.64 -23.01 35.35
CA TRP A 31 2.61 -21.97 35.35
C TRP A 31 3.07 -20.61 34.83
N TYR A 32 4.33 -20.25 35.09
CA TYR A 32 4.85 -18.93 34.72
C TYR A 32 5.57 -18.89 33.38
N LEU A 33 6.05 -20.03 32.85
CA LEU A 33 6.76 -20.10 31.58
C LEU A 33 6.01 -20.93 30.53
N LEU A 34 5.73 -22.20 30.82
CA LEU A 34 5.15 -23.13 29.82
C LEU A 34 3.71 -22.80 29.49
N ASP A 35 2.84 -22.59 30.48
CA ASP A 35 1.43 -22.26 30.27
C ASP A 35 1.21 -21.01 29.39
N PRO A 36 1.87 -19.85 29.62
CA PRO A 36 1.72 -18.70 28.74
C PRO A 36 2.24 -18.96 27.31
N ILE A 37 3.35 -19.70 27.15
CA ILE A 37 3.88 -20.07 25.83
C ILE A 37 2.88 -20.97 25.11
N LEU A 38 2.38 -22.02 25.76
CA LEU A 38 1.40 -22.94 25.20
C LEU A 38 0.10 -22.24 24.83
N ARG A 39 -0.39 -21.31 25.67
CA ARG A 39 -1.57 -20.50 25.34
C ARG A 39 -1.32 -19.58 24.15
N ARG A 40 -0.15 -18.95 24.08
CA ARG A 40 0.20 -18.08 22.94
C ARG A 40 0.32 -18.89 21.65
N HIS A 41 0.95 -20.05 21.71
CA HIS A 41 1.05 -21.00 20.61
C HIS A 41 -0.32 -21.50 20.17
N HIS A 42 -1.19 -21.89 21.10
CA HIS A 42 -2.55 -22.35 20.78
C HIS A 42 -3.40 -21.25 20.13
N ARG A 43 -3.28 -19.99 20.59
CA ARG A 43 -3.93 -18.84 19.93
C ARG A 43 -3.40 -18.61 18.52
N TYR A 44 -2.08 -18.68 18.34
CA TYR A 44 -1.46 -18.58 17.02
C TYR A 44 -1.97 -19.68 16.09
N TYR A 45 -1.99 -20.93 16.56
CA TYR A 45 -2.48 -22.06 15.80
C TYR A 45 -3.95 -21.90 15.40
N ARG A 46 -4.83 -21.50 16.32
CA ARG A 46 -6.24 -21.22 15.99
C ARG A 46 -6.38 -20.11 14.94
N ARG A 47 -5.60 -19.04 15.04
CA ARG A 47 -5.60 -17.97 14.02
C ARG A 47 -5.11 -18.49 12.67
N LYS A 48 -4.06 -19.31 12.64
CA LYS A 48 -3.56 -19.93 11.42
C LYS A 48 -4.65 -20.78 10.75
N VAL A 49 -5.32 -21.66 11.51
CA VAL A 49 -6.42 -22.50 10.99
C VAL A 49 -7.60 -21.65 10.47
N GLN A 50 -7.92 -20.54 11.14
CA GLN A 50 -8.96 -19.62 10.65
C GLN A 50 -8.55 -18.93 9.34
N LEU A 51 -7.29 -18.49 9.23
CA LEU A 51 -6.77 -17.91 8.00
C LEU A 51 -6.75 -18.92 6.86
N ASP A 52 -6.30 -20.16 7.12
CA ASP A 52 -6.28 -21.23 6.11
C ASP A 52 -7.70 -21.51 5.59
N ARG A 53 -8.69 -21.66 6.49
CA ARG A 53 -10.09 -21.84 6.08
C ARG A 53 -10.66 -20.63 5.33
N PHE A 54 -10.25 -19.42 5.70
CA PHE A 54 -10.67 -18.21 5.00
C PHE A 54 -10.07 -18.13 3.60
N LEU A 55 -8.79 -18.49 3.45
CA LEU A 55 -8.10 -18.57 2.17
C LEU A 55 -8.67 -19.67 1.28
N GLU A 56 -9.02 -20.83 1.83
CA GLU A 56 -9.70 -21.89 1.07
C GLU A 56 -11.07 -21.42 0.55
N ARG A 57 -11.85 -20.73 1.40
CA ARG A 57 -13.19 -20.24 1.01
C ARG A 57 -13.13 -19.11 -0.03
N ASN A 58 -12.11 -18.26 0.04
CA ASN A 58 -11.96 -17.08 -0.81
C ASN A 58 -10.74 -17.16 -1.73
N SER A 59 -10.36 -18.38 -2.15
CA SER A 59 -9.10 -18.65 -2.84
C SER A 59 -8.87 -17.79 -4.08
N ILE A 60 -9.92 -17.59 -4.89
CA ILE A 60 -9.86 -16.76 -6.10
C ILE A 60 -9.60 -15.29 -5.76
N VAL A 61 -10.31 -14.74 -4.77
CA VAL A 61 -10.17 -13.33 -4.36
C VAL A 61 -8.83 -13.08 -3.68
N ALA A 62 -8.39 -14.02 -2.84
CA ALA A 62 -7.10 -13.93 -2.18
C ALA A 62 -5.96 -13.98 -3.21
N ASN A 63 -5.99 -14.94 -4.14
CA ASN A 63 -4.97 -15.03 -5.20
C ASN A 63 -4.97 -13.81 -6.12
N SER A 64 -6.14 -13.28 -6.48
CA SER A 64 -6.19 -12.06 -7.33
C SER A 64 -5.64 -10.85 -6.59
N MET A 65 -6.00 -10.64 -5.32
CA MET A 65 -5.45 -9.56 -4.49
C MET A 65 -3.95 -9.71 -4.29
N ILE A 66 -3.46 -10.91 -3.97
CA ILE A 66 -2.02 -11.19 -3.82
C ILE A 66 -1.31 -10.91 -5.16
N GLY A 67 -1.89 -11.35 -6.28
CA GLY A 67 -1.35 -11.12 -7.61
C GLY A 67 -1.29 -9.64 -7.99
N VAL A 68 -2.35 -8.87 -7.69
CA VAL A 68 -2.38 -7.41 -7.91
C VAL A 68 -1.34 -6.72 -7.04
N ILE A 69 -1.26 -7.05 -5.75
CA ILE A 69 -0.27 -6.47 -4.84
C ILE A 69 1.14 -6.79 -5.36
N LEU A 70 1.44 -8.05 -5.64
CA LEU A 70 2.74 -8.45 -6.18
C LEU A 70 3.04 -7.76 -7.51
N GLY A 71 2.09 -7.73 -8.44
CA GLY A 71 2.25 -7.08 -9.74
C GLY A 71 2.52 -5.59 -9.61
N VAL A 72 1.79 -4.89 -8.75
CA VAL A 72 2.03 -3.47 -8.44
C VAL A 72 3.39 -3.27 -7.79
N THR A 73 3.76 -4.12 -6.83
CA THR A 73 5.06 -4.01 -6.13
C THR A 73 6.23 -4.26 -7.08
N VAL A 74 6.11 -5.25 -7.96
CA VAL A 74 7.09 -5.57 -9.00
C VAL A 74 7.14 -4.45 -10.04
N TYR A 75 5.99 -3.90 -10.46
CA TYR A 75 5.95 -2.77 -11.39
C TYR A 75 6.68 -1.56 -10.81
N PHE A 76 6.38 -1.16 -9.57
CA PHE A 76 7.07 -0.01 -8.97
C PHE A 76 8.55 -0.28 -8.71
N SER A 77 8.92 -1.47 -8.22
CA SER A 77 10.33 -1.77 -7.93
C SER A 77 11.18 -1.92 -9.20
N VAL A 78 10.66 -2.60 -10.23
CA VAL A 78 11.42 -2.90 -11.45
C VAL A 78 11.25 -1.79 -12.48
N VAL A 79 10.00 -1.39 -12.78
CA VAL A 79 9.74 -0.40 -13.84
C VAL A 79 10.12 1.00 -13.37
N CYS A 80 9.67 1.42 -12.19
CA CYS A 80 10.02 2.75 -11.69
C CYS A 80 11.44 2.83 -11.09
N GLY A 81 11.98 1.71 -10.58
CA GLY A 81 13.32 1.70 -10.00
C GLY A 81 14.46 1.45 -10.99
N VAL A 82 14.24 0.65 -12.04
CA VAL A 82 15.32 0.18 -12.94
C VAL A 82 15.14 0.67 -14.37
N LEU A 83 13.92 0.66 -14.91
CA LEU A 83 13.69 1.01 -16.32
C LEU A 83 13.43 2.51 -16.56
N LEU A 84 12.72 3.16 -15.66
CA LEU A 84 12.54 4.61 -15.72
C LEU A 84 13.84 5.25 -15.20
N PRO A 85 14.52 6.10 -15.99
CA PRO A 85 15.60 6.89 -15.44
C PRO A 85 15.05 7.60 -14.21
N PRO A 86 15.78 7.62 -13.06
CA PRO A 86 15.39 8.46 -11.94
C PRO A 86 15.10 9.82 -12.54
N ALA A 87 14.02 10.49 -12.14
CA ALA A 87 13.67 11.78 -12.71
C ALA A 87 14.79 12.78 -12.38
N VAL A 88 15.89 12.75 -13.14
CA VAL A 88 17.09 13.55 -12.99
C VAL A 88 16.70 14.92 -13.51
N GLY A 89 16.06 15.68 -12.64
CA GLY A 89 15.41 16.95 -12.98
C GLY A 89 14.15 17.22 -12.14
N ALA A 90 13.48 16.18 -11.64
CA ALA A 90 12.50 16.35 -10.58
C ALA A 90 13.28 16.52 -9.27
N LYS A 91 13.76 17.75 -9.02
CA LYS A 91 13.81 18.21 -7.62
C LYS A 91 12.48 17.81 -7.01
N GLU A 92 12.48 17.16 -5.85
CA GLU A 92 11.30 16.96 -5.01
C GLU A 92 10.68 18.32 -4.69
N ARG A 93 10.01 18.89 -5.67
CA ARG A 93 9.23 20.09 -5.53
C ARG A 93 7.93 19.61 -4.95
N THR A 94 7.68 20.03 -3.72
CA THR A 94 6.39 19.80 -3.07
C THR A 94 5.28 20.23 -4.03
N MET A 95 4.14 19.55 -4.03
CA MET A 95 3.03 19.81 -4.96
C MET A 95 2.63 21.31 -5.04
N LYS A 96 2.89 22.07 -3.96
CA LYS A 96 2.78 23.54 -3.90
C LYS A 96 3.74 24.29 -4.83
N GLU A 97 4.99 23.87 -4.92
CA GLU A 97 6.00 24.50 -5.78
C GLU A 97 5.71 24.28 -7.26
N ASN A 98 5.29 23.07 -7.64
CA ASN A 98 4.83 22.80 -9.01
C ASN A 98 3.57 23.61 -9.37
N ALA A 99 2.62 23.76 -8.44
CA ALA A 99 1.43 24.57 -8.68
C ALA A 99 1.78 26.06 -8.88
N ARG A 100 2.72 26.59 -8.10
CA ARG A 100 3.21 27.98 -8.27
C ARG A 100 3.92 28.18 -9.60
N GLU A 101 4.72 27.20 -10.04
CA GLU A 101 5.44 27.30 -11.30
C GLU A 101 4.48 27.28 -12.50
N VAL A 102 3.44 26.44 -12.46
CA VAL A 102 2.35 26.44 -13.47
C VAL A 102 1.56 27.75 -13.45
N LEU A 103 1.26 28.29 -12.26
CA LEU A 103 0.57 29.58 -12.12
C LEU A 103 1.41 30.75 -12.63
N ASN A 104 2.72 30.74 -12.36
CA ASN A 104 3.66 31.74 -12.88
C ASN A 104 3.80 31.65 -14.41
N LEU A 105 3.78 30.45 -14.97
CA LEU A 105 3.79 30.24 -16.43
C LEU A 105 2.51 30.72 -17.13
N MET A 106 1.42 30.90 -16.38
CA MET A 106 0.17 31.47 -16.85
C MET A 106 -0.04 32.94 -16.41
N GLU A 107 1.05 33.64 -16.04
CA GLU A 107 1.05 35.06 -15.66
C GLU A 107 0.04 35.42 -14.56
N CYS A 108 -0.30 34.46 -13.69
CA CYS A 108 -1.20 34.71 -12.56
C CYS A 108 -0.39 35.07 -11.31
N ASP A 109 -0.47 36.33 -10.88
CA ASP A 109 0.20 36.81 -9.67
C ASP A 109 -0.20 36.00 -8.42
N THR A 110 0.72 35.18 -7.92
CA THR A 110 0.50 34.24 -6.80
C THR A 110 0.64 34.87 -5.41
N SER A 111 0.74 36.21 -5.32
CA SER A 111 1.03 36.95 -4.07
C SER A 111 -0.20 37.27 -3.22
N LYS A 112 -1.42 37.12 -3.76
CA LYS A 112 -2.68 37.32 -3.05
C LYS A 112 -3.55 36.09 -3.23
N GLU A 113 -4.36 35.72 -2.23
CA GLU A 113 -5.33 34.62 -2.35
C GLU A 113 -6.14 34.83 -3.63
N LEU A 114 -5.92 33.97 -4.63
CA LEU A 114 -6.57 34.12 -5.92
C LEU A 114 -8.08 33.97 -5.71
N PRO A 115 -8.90 34.93 -6.17
CA PRO A 115 -10.34 34.79 -6.10
C PRO A 115 -10.77 33.54 -6.88
N ALA A 116 -11.72 32.77 -6.33
CA ALA A 116 -12.06 31.42 -6.81
C ALA A 116 -12.36 31.35 -8.32
N TYR A 117 -12.86 32.43 -8.94
CA TYR A 117 -13.11 32.49 -10.37
C TYR A 117 -11.83 32.41 -11.23
N GLN A 118 -10.71 33.00 -10.78
CA GLN A 118 -9.43 32.91 -11.50
C GLN A 118 -8.87 31.49 -11.43
N LEU A 119 -8.95 30.85 -10.25
CA LEU A 119 -8.58 29.45 -10.08
C LEU A 119 -9.40 28.52 -10.98
N MET A 120 -10.71 28.76 -11.10
CA MET A 120 -11.55 27.99 -12.03
C MET A 120 -11.17 28.19 -13.49
N ARG A 121 -10.85 29.41 -13.91
CA ARG A 121 -10.40 29.71 -15.29
C ARG A 121 -9.09 28.99 -15.60
N VAL A 122 -8.11 29.14 -14.72
CA VAL A 122 -6.81 28.46 -14.77
C VAL A 122 -6.99 26.94 -14.85
N LYS A 123 -7.83 26.37 -13.97
CA LYS A 123 -8.12 24.93 -13.98
C LYS A 123 -8.71 24.47 -15.32
N ARG A 124 -9.66 25.23 -15.88
CA ARG A 124 -10.29 24.89 -17.17
C ARG A 124 -9.28 24.95 -18.32
N GLU A 125 -8.39 25.92 -18.30
CA GLU A 125 -7.37 26.10 -19.34
C GLU A 125 -6.31 24.98 -19.29
N ILE A 126 -5.86 24.60 -18.09
CA ILE A 126 -4.94 23.47 -17.90
C ILE A 126 -5.59 22.17 -18.40
N ILE A 127 -6.84 21.90 -18.01
CA ILE A 127 -7.56 20.71 -18.47
C ILE A 127 -7.72 20.71 -20.00
N GLY A 128 -8.04 21.87 -20.59
CA GLY A 128 -8.16 22.01 -22.04
C GLY A 128 -6.86 21.70 -22.78
N LYS A 129 -5.73 22.26 -22.32
CA LYS A 129 -4.42 21.94 -22.92
C LYS A 129 -4.01 20.48 -22.70
N LEU A 130 -4.35 19.90 -21.55
CA LEU A 130 -4.07 18.51 -21.25
C LEU A 130 -4.81 17.58 -22.22
N HIS A 131 -6.10 17.85 -22.48
CA HIS A 131 -6.87 17.10 -23.48
C HIS A 131 -6.32 17.28 -24.89
N ALA A 132 -5.94 18.49 -25.30
CA ALA A 132 -5.35 18.71 -26.62
C ALA A 132 -4.06 17.90 -26.82
N VAL A 133 -3.19 17.85 -25.80
CA VAL A 133 -1.95 17.04 -25.85
C VAL A 133 -2.27 15.54 -25.83
N ALA A 134 -3.26 15.11 -25.05
CA ALA A 134 -3.69 13.72 -25.01
C ALA A 134 -4.24 13.27 -26.37
N ASP A 135 -5.08 14.08 -27.00
CA ASP A 135 -5.65 13.80 -28.33
C ASP A 135 -4.55 13.76 -29.39
N GLU A 136 -3.57 14.67 -29.35
CA GLU A 136 -2.45 14.65 -30.29
C GLU A 136 -1.59 13.39 -30.13
N ALA A 137 -1.35 12.95 -28.90
CA ALA A 137 -0.63 11.72 -28.61
C ALA A 137 -1.40 10.47 -29.07
N GLU A 138 -2.71 10.44 -28.84
CA GLU A 138 -3.60 9.36 -29.30
C GLU A 138 -3.60 9.28 -30.83
N VAL A 139 -3.70 10.41 -31.53
CA VAL A 139 -3.66 10.48 -32.99
C VAL A 139 -2.31 9.99 -33.54
N ARG A 140 -1.19 10.35 -32.89
CA ARG A 140 0.14 9.84 -33.29
C ARG A 140 0.21 8.33 -33.16
N ARG A 141 -0.28 7.79 -32.05
CA ARG A 141 -0.32 6.34 -31.82
C ARG A 141 -1.18 5.62 -32.87
N GLN A 142 -2.37 6.15 -33.17
CA GLN A 142 -3.24 5.58 -34.21
C GLN A 142 -2.61 5.63 -35.60
N ARG A 143 -1.87 6.70 -35.93
CA ARG A 143 -1.12 6.78 -37.19
C ARG A 143 -0.01 5.74 -37.27
N GLU A 144 0.72 5.50 -36.19
CA GLU A 144 1.74 4.44 -36.14
C GLU A 144 1.14 3.04 -36.28
N GLU A 145 0.00 2.77 -35.63
CA GLU A 145 -0.73 1.51 -35.74
C GLU A 145 -1.24 1.30 -37.19
N ALA A 146 -1.79 2.35 -37.82
CA ALA A 146 -2.20 2.30 -39.22
C ALA A 146 -1.02 2.08 -40.19
N ALA A 147 0.12 2.72 -39.94
CA ALA A 147 1.34 2.53 -40.73
C ALA A 147 1.82 1.07 -40.67
N LYS A 148 1.89 0.48 -39.47
CA LYS A 148 2.25 -0.94 -39.28
C LYS A 148 1.29 -1.89 -40.00
N LEU A 149 -0.03 -1.64 -39.91
CA LEU A 149 -1.03 -2.45 -40.62
C LEU A 149 -0.88 -2.33 -42.14
N SER A 150 -0.59 -1.13 -42.66
CA SER A 150 -0.36 -0.93 -44.08
C SER A 150 0.89 -1.65 -44.60
N GLU A 151 1.94 -1.73 -43.77
CA GLU A 151 3.18 -2.41 -44.10
C GLU A 151 3.00 -3.94 -44.09
N LEU A 152 2.26 -4.47 -43.11
CA LEU A 152 1.87 -5.88 -43.08
C LEU A 152 1.01 -6.26 -44.30
N LEU A 153 0.05 -5.42 -44.68
CA LEU A 153 -0.75 -5.64 -45.89
C LEU A 153 0.09 -5.67 -47.16
N LYS A 154 1.09 -4.78 -47.28
CA LYS A 154 2.03 -4.79 -48.41
C LYS A 154 2.91 -6.03 -48.44
N SER A 155 3.22 -6.63 -47.29
CA SER A 155 4.02 -7.86 -47.23
C SER A 155 3.22 -9.14 -47.57
N LEU A 156 1.88 -9.04 -47.59
CA LEU A 156 0.96 -10.14 -47.90
C LEU A 156 0.44 -10.14 -49.36
N CYS A 157 0.76 -9.10 -50.14
CA CYS A 157 0.54 -9.01 -51.59
C CYS A 157 1.88 -9.14 -52.34
#